data_AF-A0A839LLN7-F1
#
_entry.id   AF-A0A839LLN7-F1
#
_cell.length_a   1.000
_cell.length_b   1.000
_cell.length_c   1.000
_cell.angle_alpha   90.00
_cell.angle_beta   90.00
_cell.angle_gamma   90.00
#
_symmetry.space_group_name_H-M   'P 1'
#
loop_
_entity.id
_entity.type
_entity.pdbx_description
1 polymer ?
#
loop_
_entity_poly.entity_id
_entity_poly.type
_entity_poly.pdbx_seq_one_letter_code
_entity_poly.pdbx_strand_id
1 'polypeptide(L)'
;PLRVRLMPPVLRGVVALLRGLSRVSVLGLGLALLLDEGLRTQTLQQLRLVAALVLAPEAAAWCLLQACTAWLALEDGTLRLVQRGVELLRCDPVLVRRAQGWRLPWPGPGLDLQTDAGTTWPLLLGRPHALREALRAAG
;
A
#
# COMPACT_ATOMS: atom_id res chain seq x y z
N PRO A 1 -3.48 18.14 6.14
CA PRO A 1 -3.19 16.72 6.50
C PRO A 1 -3.29 15.81 5.26
N LEU A 2 -2.29 14.98 5.01
CA LEU A 2 -2.20 14.03 3.90
C LEU A 2 -2.47 12.60 4.42
N ARG A 3 -3.35 11.84 3.73
CA ARG A 3 -3.56 10.43 4.07
C ARG A 3 -2.40 9.59 3.55
N VAL A 4 -1.73 8.86 4.44
CA VAL A 4 -0.61 7.97 4.12
C VAL A 4 -0.88 6.57 4.66
N ARG A 5 -0.12 5.57 4.25
CA ARG A 5 -0.20 4.23 4.83
C ARG A 5 1.19 3.81 5.32
N LEU A 6 1.28 3.39 6.57
CA LEU A 6 2.53 2.86 7.13
C LEU A 6 2.67 1.42 6.69
N MET A 7 3.65 1.16 5.83
CA MET A 7 3.77 -0.12 5.18
C MET A 7 5.14 -0.74 5.45
N PRO A 8 5.29 -1.50 6.56
CA PRO A 8 6.47 -2.29 6.82
C PRO A 8 6.85 -3.17 5.62
N PRO A 9 8.14 -3.47 5.41
CA PRO A 9 8.61 -4.23 4.26
C PRO A 9 7.96 -5.62 4.15
N VAL A 10 7.66 -6.27 5.28
CA VAL A 10 6.95 -7.56 5.31
C VAL A 10 5.54 -7.42 4.73
N LEU A 11 4.80 -6.39 5.15
CA LEU A 11 3.44 -6.12 4.67
C LEU A 11 3.42 -5.73 3.18
N ARG A 12 4.46 -5.04 2.69
CA ARG A 12 4.62 -4.79 1.24
C ARG A 12 4.63 -6.09 0.45
N GLY A 13 5.42 -7.07 0.91
CA GLY A 13 5.52 -8.40 0.28
C GLY A 13 4.19 -9.14 0.29
N VAL A 14 3.50 -9.17 1.43
CA VAL A 14 2.20 -9.85 1.55
C VAL A 14 1.14 -9.23 0.65
N VAL A 15 1.01 -7.90 0.64
CA VAL A 15 0.03 -7.22 -0.23
C VAL A 15 0.38 -7.39 -1.70
N ALA A 16 1.66 -7.33 -2.05
CA ALA A 16 2.13 -7.60 -3.42
C ALA A 16 1.81 -9.03 -3.85
N LEU A 17 2.05 -10.01 -2.98
CA LEU A 17 1.78 -11.42 -3.26
C LEU A 17 0.28 -11.68 -3.40
N LEU A 18 -0.55 -11.16 -2.50
CA LEU A 18 -2.01 -11.30 -2.58
C LEU A 18 -2.58 -10.71 -3.87
N ARG A 19 -2.10 -9.53 -4.27
CA ARG A 19 -2.51 -8.90 -5.54
C ARG A 19 -1.98 -9.64 -6.75
N GLY A 20 -0.76 -10.17 -6.68
CA GLY A 20 -0.18 -11.03 -7.71
C GLY A 20 -1.00 -12.30 -7.90
N LEU A 21 -1.33 -12.98 -6.80
CA LEU A 21 -2.16 -14.18 -6.80
C LEU A 21 -3.54 -13.91 -7.40
N SER A 22 -4.18 -12.81 -7.01
CA SER A 22 -5.48 -12.40 -7.58
C SER A 22 -5.42 -12.15 -9.09
N ARG A 23 -4.36 -11.49 -9.58
CA ARG A 23 -4.20 -11.26 -11.03
C ARG A 23 -3.91 -12.55 -11.80
N VAL A 24 -3.04 -13.41 -11.25
CA VAL A 24 -2.71 -14.71 -11.84
C VAL A 24 -3.95 -15.61 -11.85
N SER A 25 -4.77 -15.59 -10.79
CA SER A 25 -5.98 -16.40 -10.73
C SER A 25 -7.06 -15.93 -11.71
N VAL A 26 -7.20 -14.62 -11.97
CA VAL A 26 -8.06 -14.10 -13.05
C VAL A 26 -7.60 -14.61 -14.42
N LEU A 27 -6.29 -14.58 -14.70
CA LEU A 27 -5.75 -15.10 -15.95
C LEU A 27 -5.93 -16.63 -16.07
N GLY A 28 -5.69 -17.36 -14.99
CA GLY A 28 -5.89 -18.80 -14.93
C GLY A 28 -7.36 -19.19 -15.14
N LEU A 29 -8.29 -18.46 -14.54
CA LEU A 29 -9.73 -18.65 -14.74
C LEU A 29 -10.16 -18.33 -16.17
N GLY A 30 -9.65 -17.25 -16.76
CA GLY A 30 -9.88 -16.93 -18.16
C GLY A 30 -9.42 -18.05 -19.09
N LEU A 31 -8.22 -18.60 -18.84
CA LEU A 31 -7.67 -19.71 -19.62
C LEU A 31 -8.50 -21.00 -19.44
N ALA A 32 -8.90 -21.32 -18.21
CA ALA A 32 -9.71 -22.50 -17.90
C ALA A 32 -11.09 -22.43 -18.59
N LEU A 33 -11.71 -21.26 -18.64
CA LEU A 33 -12.98 -21.04 -19.36
C LEU A 33 -12.87 -21.24 -20.88
N LEU A 34 -11.73 -20.87 -21.45
CA LEU A 34 -11.40 -21.03 -22.87
C LEU A 34 -11.12 -22.50 -23.23
N LEU A 35 -10.51 -23.26 -22.32
CA LEU A 35 -10.10 -24.64 -22.55
C LEU A 35 -11.16 -25.68 -22.18
N ASP A 36 -12.11 -25.33 -21.32
CA ASP A 36 -13.08 -26.27 -20.75
C ASP A 36 -14.53 -25.85 -21.02
N GLU A 37 -15.18 -26.53 -21.98
CA GLU A 37 -16.62 -26.40 -22.27
C GLU A 37 -17.51 -26.83 -21.09
N GLY A 38 -17.06 -27.73 -20.22
CA GLY A 38 -17.82 -28.22 -19.07
C GLY A 38 -18.01 -27.14 -18.01
N LEU A 39 -16.94 -26.38 -17.74
CA LEU A 39 -16.99 -25.21 -16.87
C LEU A 39 -17.96 -24.14 -17.38
N ARG A 40 -18.13 -23.98 -18.70
CA ARG A 40 -19.03 -22.99 -19.32
C ARG A 40 -20.50 -23.18 -18.97
N THR A 41 -20.92 -24.42 -18.69
CA THR A 41 -22.32 -24.74 -18.32
C THR A 41 -22.59 -24.61 -16.82
N GLN A 42 -21.55 -24.65 -15.98
CA GLN A 42 -21.66 -24.58 -14.52
C GLN A 42 -21.27 -23.21 -13.96
N THR A 43 -22.09 -22.20 -14.28
CA THR A 43 -21.92 -20.81 -13.83
C THR A 43 -21.77 -20.64 -12.32
N LEU A 44 -22.42 -21.50 -11.51
CA LEU A 44 -22.34 -21.44 -10.05
C LEU A 44 -20.96 -21.89 -9.51
N GLN A 45 -20.30 -22.85 -10.16
CA GLN A 45 -18.91 -23.21 -9.84
C GLN A 45 -17.94 -22.12 -10.28
N GLN A 46 -18.15 -21.50 -11.44
CA GLN A 46 -17.33 -20.36 -11.89
C GLN A 46 -17.39 -19.21 -10.89
N LEU A 47 -18.58 -18.83 -10.43
CA LEU A 47 -18.77 -17.76 -9.44
C LEU A 47 -18.08 -18.09 -8.11
N ARG A 48 -18.13 -19.34 -7.66
CA ARG A 48 -17.41 -19.79 -6.45
C ARG A 48 -15.90 -19.72 -6.59
N LEU A 49 -15.36 -20.14 -7.74
CA LEU A 49 -13.92 -20.08 -7.99
C LEU A 49 -13.42 -18.64 -8.11
N VAL A 50 -14.15 -17.78 -8.82
CA VAL A 50 -13.85 -16.34 -8.88
C VAL A 50 -13.91 -15.72 -7.48
N ALA A 51 -14.94 -16.04 -6.70
CA ALA A 51 -15.08 -15.53 -5.33
C ALA A 51 -13.92 -15.98 -4.43
N ALA A 52 -13.53 -17.26 -4.50
CA ALA A 52 -12.49 -17.83 -3.66
C ALA A 52 -11.08 -17.39 -4.06
N LEU A 53 -10.76 -17.34 -5.37
CA LEU A 53 -9.41 -17.05 -5.84
C LEU A 53 -9.13 -15.59 -6.15
N VAL A 54 -10.15 -14.75 -6.37
CA VAL A 54 -9.98 -13.34 -6.75
C VAL A 54 -10.45 -12.42 -5.64
N LEU A 55 -11.70 -12.58 -5.20
CA LEU A 55 -12.33 -11.71 -4.21
C LEU A 55 -11.74 -11.90 -2.80
N ALA A 56 -11.55 -13.14 -2.34
CA ALA A 56 -10.99 -13.38 -1.01
C ALA A 56 -9.58 -12.77 -0.83
N PRO A 57 -8.60 -12.97 -1.73
CA PRO A 57 -7.27 -12.37 -1.57
C PRO A 57 -7.26 -10.84 -1.77
N GLU A 58 -8.10 -10.28 -2.65
CA GLU A 58 -8.25 -8.81 -2.75
C GLU A 58 -8.90 -8.21 -1.51
N ALA A 59 -9.92 -8.86 -0.93
CA ALA A 59 -10.52 -8.43 0.32
C ALA A 59 -9.51 -8.46 1.46
N ALA A 60 -8.67 -9.50 1.53
CA ALA A 60 -7.58 -9.59 2.51
C ALA A 60 -6.55 -8.47 2.31
N ALA A 61 -6.12 -8.22 1.08
CA ALA A 61 -5.20 -7.13 0.75
C ALA A 61 -5.80 -5.76 1.10
N TRP A 62 -7.08 -5.56 0.83
CA TRP A 62 -7.79 -4.33 1.17
C TRP A 62 -7.89 -4.13 2.69
N CYS A 63 -8.24 -5.18 3.46
CA CYS A 63 -8.26 -5.15 4.91
C CYS A 63 -6.89 -4.78 5.49
N LEU A 64 -5.79 -5.37 4.98
CA LEU A 64 -4.43 -5.01 5.40
C LEU A 64 -4.10 -3.54 5.10
N LEU A 65 -4.44 -3.06 3.90
CA LEU A 65 -4.23 -1.66 3.52
C LEU A 65 -5.03 -0.69 4.39
N GLN A 66 -6.24 -1.08 4.81
CA GLN A 66 -7.08 -0.31 5.73
C GLN A 66 -6.55 -0.37 7.16
N ALA A 67 -5.94 -1.47 7.60
CA ALA A 67 -5.30 -1.56 8.90
C ALA A 67 -4.07 -0.64 9.01
N CYS A 68 -3.34 -0.49 7.92
CA CYS A 68 -2.13 0.33 7.81
C CYS A 68 -2.39 1.82 7.56
N THR A 69 -3.63 2.32 7.61
CA THR A 69 -3.90 3.73 7.34
C THR A 69 -3.37 4.63 8.44
N ALA A 70 -2.59 5.63 8.05
CA ALA A 70 -2.05 6.69 8.89
C ALA A 70 -2.31 8.07 8.25
N TRP A 71 -2.08 9.11 9.02
CA TRP A 71 -2.27 10.49 8.63
C TRP A 71 -0.96 11.23 8.86
N LEU A 72 -0.49 11.91 7.83
CA LEU A 72 0.69 12.75 7.88
C LEU A 72 0.25 14.20 7.81
N ALA A 73 0.42 14.95 8.89
CA ALA A 73 0.15 16.38 8.91
C ALA A 73 1.48 17.14 9.01
N LEU A 74 1.57 18.24 8.27
CA LEU A 74 2.60 19.25 8.48
C LEU A 74 1.85 20.47 9.04
N GLU A 75 1.90 20.64 10.35
CA GLU A 75 1.20 21.70 11.09
C GLU A 75 2.24 22.49 11.90
N ASP A 76 2.17 23.82 11.79
CA ASP A 76 3.05 24.75 12.51
C ASP A 76 4.55 24.45 12.35
N GLY A 77 4.96 24.04 11.15
CA GLY A 77 6.35 23.66 10.87
C GLY A 77 6.77 22.34 11.52
N THR A 78 5.85 21.53 12.04
CA THR A 78 6.13 20.22 12.61
C THR A 78 5.45 19.11 11.81
N LEU A 79 6.21 18.06 11.52
CA LEU A 79 5.74 16.88 10.81
C LEU A 79 5.23 15.85 11.82
N ARG A 80 3.94 15.54 11.71
CA ARG A 80 3.20 14.66 12.63
C ARG A 80 2.63 13.48 11.87
N LEU A 81 2.98 12.28 12.31
CA LEU A 81 2.45 11.02 11.80
C LEU A 81 1.53 10.41 12.85
N VAL A 82 0.24 10.32 12.52
CA VAL A 82 -0.79 9.78 13.41
C VAL A 82 -1.41 8.53 12.81
N GLN A 83 -1.36 7.40 13.50
CA GLN A 83 -2.04 6.18 13.09
C GLN A 83 -3.16 5.87 14.10
N ARG A 84 -4.41 5.84 13.64
CA ARG A 84 -5.59 5.51 14.47
C ARG A 84 -5.66 6.32 15.79
N GLY A 85 -5.28 7.61 15.73
CA GLY A 85 -5.25 8.51 16.89
C GLY A 85 -3.98 8.45 17.74
N VAL A 86 -3.05 7.54 17.46
CA VAL A 86 -1.74 7.46 18.12
C VAL A 86 -0.71 8.24 17.31
N GLU A 87 -0.08 9.25 17.92
CA GLU A 87 1.04 10.00 17.34
C GLU A 87 2.30 9.11 17.40
N LEU A 88 2.75 8.64 16.24
CA LEU A 88 3.90 7.75 16.10
C LEU A 88 5.21 8.50 15.88
N LEU A 89 5.13 9.66 15.23
CA LEU A 89 6.27 10.51 14.95
C LEU A 89 5.85 11.96 15.06
N ARG A 90 6.65 12.72 15.80
CA ARG A 90 6.66 14.18 15.79
C ARG A 90 8.09 14.63 15.56
N CYS A 91 8.36 15.23 14.41
CA CYS A 91 9.69 15.75 14.12
C CYS A 91 9.61 17.05 13.32
N ASP A 92 10.62 17.87 13.46
CA ASP A 92 10.82 19.01 12.57
C ASP A 92 11.17 18.50 11.15
N PRO A 93 10.57 19.03 10.07
CA PRO A 93 10.94 18.68 8.70
C PRO A 93 12.44 18.86 8.40
N VAL A 94 13.14 19.78 9.07
CA VAL A 94 14.60 19.97 8.92
C VAL A 94 15.38 18.74 9.38
N LEU A 95 14.83 17.94 10.31
CA LEU A 95 15.44 16.69 10.78
C LEU A 95 15.22 15.51 9.83
N VAL A 96 14.56 15.73 8.68
CA VAL A 96 14.38 14.69 7.66
C VAL A 96 15.64 14.63 6.78
N ARG A 97 16.53 13.68 7.09
CA ARG A 97 17.77 13.46 6.31
C ARG A 97 17.51 12.98 4.89
N ARG A 98 16.52 12.11 4.70
CA ARG A 98 16.32 11.44 3.42
C ARG A 98 14.86 11.13 3.17
N ALA A 99 14.38 11.54 2.00
CA ALA A 99 13.04 11.23 1.49
C ALA A 99 13.18 10.55 0.14
N GLN A 100 13.28 9.21 0.13
CA GLN A 100 13.55 8.43 -1.07
C GLN A 100 12.31 7.65 -1.53
N GLY A 101 11.90 7.83 -2.79
CA GLY A 101 10.85 7.01 -3.40
C GLY A 101 11.27 5.53 -3.46
N TRP A 102 10.32 4.62 -3.27
CA TRP A 102 10.57 3.20 -3.38
C TRP A 102 11.04 2.83 -4.79
N ARG A 103 12.12 2.02 -4.88
CA ARG A 103 12.63 1.51 -6.17
C ARG A 103 11.59 0.64 -6.90
N LEU A 104 10.85 -0.18 -6.15
CA LEU A 104 9.75 -0.98 -6.69
C LEU A 104 8.41 -0.38 -6.22
N PRO A 105 7.56 0.10 -7.15
CA PRO A 105 6.30 0.78 -6.82
C PRO A 105 5.17 -0.23 -6.49
N TRP A 106 5.50 -1.29 -5.77
CA TRP A 106 4.57 -2.33 -5.37
C TRP A 106 4.31 -2.19 -3.86
N PRO A 107 3.03 -2.26 -3.41
CA PRO A 107 1.78 -2.37 -4.17
C PRO A 107 1.24 -1.04 -4.75
N GLY A 108 2.02 0.04 -4.62
CA GLY A 108 1.75 1.36 -5.17
C GLY A 108 2.95 2.30 -4.94
N PRO A 109 2.84 3.58 -5.34
CA PRO A 109 3.88 4.57 -5.06
C PRO A 109 4.07 4.75 -3.56
N GLY A 110 5.34 4.72 -3.13
CA GLY A 110 5.71 4.90 -1.73
C GLY A 110 7.04 5.64 -1.60
N LEU A 111 7.32 6.08 -0.38
CA LEU A 111 8.44 6.92 -0.01
C LEU A 111 8.93 6.50 1.37
N ASP A 112 10.22 6.26 1.48
CA ASP A 112 10.89 6.03 2.76
C ASP A 112 11.36 7.37 3.31
N LEU A 113 10.81 7.77 4.45
CA LEU A 113 11.26 8.92 5.22
C LEU A 113 12.25 8.46 6.27
N GLN A 114 13.46 9.00 6.23
CA GLN A 114 14.49 8.76 7.22
C GLN A 114 14.68 10.02 8.06
N THR A 115 14.43 9.90 9.36
CA THR A 115 14.66 10.99 10.32
C THR A 115 16.09 10.96 10.84
N ASP A 116 16.55 12.05 11.45
CA ASP A 116 17.91 12.15 12.02
C ASP A 116 18.17 11.13 13.14
N ALA A 117 17.10 10.64 13.79
CA ALA A 117 17.15 9.51 14.71
C ALA A 117 17.48 8.16 14.04
N GLY A 118 17.76 8.12 12.74
CA GLY A 118 18.10 6.92 11.96
C GLY A 118 16.90 6.01 11.66
N THR A 119 15.71 6.34 12.18
CA THR A 119 14.50 5.54 11.99
C THR A 119 13.95 5.78 10.59
N THR A 120 13.63 4.68 9.89
CA THR A 120 13.06 4.74 8.54
C THR A 120 11.58 4.41 8.59
N TRP A 121 10.77 5.33 8.07
CA TRP A 121 9.32 5.24 8.02
C TRP A 121 8.87 4.99 6.58
N PRO A 122 8.47 3.74 6.24
CA PRO A 122 8.00 3.41 4.91
C PRO A 122 6.56 3.87 4.72
N LEU A 123 6.36 4.92 3.92
CA LEU A 123 5.06 5.51 3.65
C LEU A 123 4.58 5.10 2.25
N LEU A 124 3.34 4.63 2.14
CA LEU A 124 2.64 4.49 0.88
C LEU A 124 1.66 5.65 0.71
N LEU A 125 1.80 6.39 -0.40
CA LEU A 125 1.02 7.59 -0.68
C LEU A 125 0.83 7.79 -2.18
N GLY A 126 -0.32 8.32 -2.58
CA GLY A 126 -0.66 8.48 -4.00
C GLY A 126 0.27 9.43 -4.76
N ARG A 127 0.83 10.45 -4.10
CA ARG A 127 1.71 11.47 -4.71
C ARG A 127 2.99 11.68 -3.89
N PRO A 128 3.99 10.79 -4.00
CA PRO A 128 5.23 10.88 -3.22
C PRO A 128 6.08 12.11 -3.56
N HIS A 129 6.00 12.61 -4.81
CA HIS A 129 6.72 13.81 -5.25
C HIS A 129 6.25 15.06 -4.53
N ALA A 130 4.93 15.25 -4.38
CA ALA A 130 4.35 16.41 -3.73
C ALA A 130 4.79 16.51 -2.26
N LEU A 131 4.88 15.38 -1.55
CA LEU A 131 5.39 15.36 -0.17
C LEU A 131 6.87 15.71 -0.12
N ARG A 132 7.69 15.21 -1.06
CA ARG A 132 9.12 15.53 -1.13
C ARG A 132 9.35 17.02 -1.40
N GLU A 133 8.53 17.64 -2.24
CA GLU A 133 8.58 19.08 -2.51
C GLU A 133 8.13 19.90 -1.30
N ALA A 134 7.05 19.50 -0.63
CA ALA A 134 6.62 20.15 0.61
C ALA A 134 7.68 20.09 1.71
N LEU A 135 8.39 18.96 1.84
CA LEU A 135 9.50 18.81 2.77
C LEU A 135 10.68 19.73 2.43
N ARG A 136 11.03 19.87 1.15
CA ARG A 136 12.08 20.79 0.69
C ARG A 136 11.70 22.26 0.83
N ALA A 137 10.42 22.59 0.75
CA ALA A 137 9.95 23.96 0.95
C ALA A 137 9.89 24.36 2.44
N ALA A 138 9.78 23.37 3.33
CA ALA A 138 9.68 23.56 4.77
C ALA A 138 11.03 23.49 5.51
N GLY A 139 12.14 23.17 4.83
CA GLY A 139 13.48 23.03 5.40
C GLY A 139 14.56 23.53 4.46
#